data_AF-A0A7V1AQJ9-F1
#
_entry.id   AF-A0A7V1AQJ9-F1
#
_cell.length_a   1.000
_cell.length_b   1.000
_cell.length_c   1.000
_cell.angle_alpha   90.00
_cell.angle_beta   90.00
_cell.angle_gamma   90.00
#
_symmetry.space_group_name_H-M   'P 1'
#
loop_
_entity.id
_entity.type
_entity.pdbx_description
1 polymer ?
#
loop_
_entity_poly.entity_id
_entity_poly.type
_entity_poly.pdbx_seq_one_letter_code
_entity_poly.pdbx_strand_id
1 'polypeptide(L)' 'KFEPAGGHSAYFDGSDLSGGVYFVRLQFENRSKMKKIILLK' A
#
# COMPACT_ATOMS: atom_id res chain seq x y z
N LYS A 1 18.78 10.32 2.58
CA LYS A 1 18.74 10.46 1.10
C LYS A 1 17.29 10.80 0.75
N PHE A 2 17.00 12.03 0.33
CA PHE A 2 15.63 12.44 0.02
C PHE A 2 15.28 11.88 -1.36
N GLU A 3 14.23 11.05 -1.44
CA GLU A 3 13.65 10.62 -2.70
C GLU A 3 13.06 11.86 -3.42
N PRO A 4 13.24 12.00 -4.74
CA PRO A 4 12.71 13.14 -5.48
C PRO A 4 11.17 13.15 -5.46
N ALA A 5 10.58 14.34 -5.39
CA ALA A 5 9.14 14.50 -5.54
C ALA A 5 8.68 13.94 -6.89
N GLY A 6 7.70 13.03 -6.88
CA GLY A 6 7.24 12.36 -8.09
C GLY A 6 6.21 11.27 -7.84
N GLY A 7 5.84 10.55 -8.90
CA GLY A 7 5.03 9.35 -8.79
C GLY A 7 5.88 8.17 -8.32
N HIS A 8 5.49 7.55 -7.21
CA HIS A 8 6.11 6.32 -6.70
C HIS A 8 5.14 5.15 -6.89
N SER A 9 5.66 4.01 -7.35
CA SER A 9 4.92 2.76 -7.46
C SER A 9 5.54 1.71 -6.55
N ALA A 10 4.70 0.86 -5.96
CA ALA A 10 5.11 -0.30 -5.18
C ALA A 10 4.27 -1.50 -5.65
N TYR A 11 4.90 -2.67 -5.69
CA TYR A 11 4.25 -3.92 -6.07
C TYR A 11 3.99 -4.78 -4.84
N PHE A 12 2.85 -5.46 -4.83
CA PHE A 12 2.41 -6.35 -3.77
C PHE A 12 1.88 -7.64 -4.41
N ASP A 13 2.61 -8.74 -4.20
CA ASP A 13 2.34 -10.04 -4.83
C ASP A 13 1.01 -10.64 -4.35
N GLY A 14 0.74 -10.63 -3.03
CA GLY A 14 -0.57 -10.99 -2.46
C GLY A 14 -1.07 -12.42 -2.74
N SER A 15 -0.34 -13.23 -3.50
CA SER A 15 -0.71 -14.58 -3.96
C SER A 15 -1.03 -15.54 -2.81
N ASP A 16 -0.29 -15.41 -1.71
CA ASP A 16 -0.34 -16.30 -0.56
C ASP A 16 -1.38 -15.89 0.49
N LEU A 17 -2.14 -14.83 0.19
CA LEU A 17 -3.19 -14.34 1.06
C LEU A 17 -4.56 -14.93 0.69
N SER A 18 -5.40 -15.08 1.71
CA SER A 18 -6.81 -15.44 1.55
C SER A 18 -7.60 -14.29 0.91
N GLY A 19 -8.69 -14.60 0.21
CA GLY A 19 -9.62 -13.55 -0.24
C GLY A 19 -10.17 -12.77 0.97
N GLY A 20 -10.29 -11.44 0.85
CA GLY A 20 -10.74 -10.62 1.97
C GLY A 20 -10.47 -9.13 1.84
N VAL A 21 -10.73 -8.42 2.96
CA VAL A 21 -10.49 -6.98 3.08
C VAL A 21 -9.11 -6.75 3.68
N TYR A 22 -8.30 -5.93 3.01
CA TYR A 22 -6.98 -5.53 3.47
C TYR A 22 -6.89 -4.01 3.59
N PHE A 23 -6.01 -3.55 4.48
CA PHE A 23 -5.73 -2.14 4.68
C PHE A 23 -4.26 -1.88 4.35
N VAL A 24 -4.03 -0.91 3.48
CA VAL A 24 -2.69 -0.41 3.15
C VAL A 24 -2.50 0.92 3.86
N ARG A 25 -1.40 1.05 4.60
CA ARG A 25 -0.97 2.30 5.24
C ARG A 25 0.24 2.85 4.50
N LEU A 26 0.08 4.03 3.91
CA LEU A 26 1.20 4.84 3.45
C LEU A 26 1.61 5.78 4.57
N GLN A 27 2.85 5.69 5.04
CA GLN A 27 3.43 6.56 6.07
C GLN A 27 4.56 7.37 5.45
N PHE A 28 4.54 8.69 5.64
CA PHE A 28 5.58 9.60 5.18
C PHE A 28 5.69 10.76 6.16
N GLU A 29 6.90 10.99 6.68
CA GLU A 29 7.15 11.95 7.77
C GLU A 29 6.13 11.76 8.92
N ASN A 30 5.47 12.84 9.35
CA ASN A 30 4.42 12.83 10.37
C ASN A 30 3.00 12.65 9.80
N ARG A 31 2.86 12.16 8.57
CA ARG A 31 1.56 11.96 7.90
C ARG A 31 1.34 10.48 7.57
N SER A 32 0.07 10.09 7.60
CA SER A 32 -0.35 8.76 7.19
C SER A 32 -1.59 8.83 6.32
N LYS A 33 -1.69 7.92 5.36
CA LYS A 33 -2.87 7.72 4.53
C LYS A 33 -3.23 6.25 4.53
N MET A 34 -4.47 5.94 4.91
CA MET A 34 -5.00 4.58 4.89
C MET A 34 -5.84 4.36 3.63
N LYS A 35 -5.72 3.18 3.04
CA LYS A 35 -6.54 2.74 1.91
C LYS A 35 -7.06 1.33 2.15
N LYS A 36 -8.37 1.15 2.03
CA LYS A 36 -9.01 -0.17 2.03
C LYS A 36 -8.93 -0.78 0.63
N ILE A 37 -8.55 -2.04 0.54
CA ILE A 37 -8.54 -2.83 -0.69
C ILE A 37 -9.28 -4.14 -0.45
N ILE A 38 -9.83 -4.72 -1.52
CA ILE A 38 -10.47 -6.02 -1.50
C ILE A 38 -9.64 -6.94 -2.39
N LEU A 39 -9.17 -8.05 -1.83
CA LEU A 39 -8.53 -9.12 -2.58
C LEU A 39 -9.60 -10.16 -2.91
N LEU A 40 -9.92 -10.26 -4.20
CA LEU A 40 -10.82 -11.27 -4.75
C LEU A 40 -9.97 -12.43 -5.26
N LYS A 41 -10.33 -13.65 -4.88
CA LYS A 41 -9.64 -14.89 -5.27
C LYS A 41 -10.66 -15.89 -5.77
#